data_AF-S7P263-F1
#
_entry.id   AF-S7P263-F1
#
_cell.length_a   1.000
_cell.length_b   1.000
_cell.length_c   1.000
_cell.angle_alpha   90.00
_cell.angle_beta   90.00
_cell.angle_gamma   90.00
#
_symmetry.space_group_name_H-M   'P 1'
#
loop_
_entity.id
_entity.type
_entity.pdbx_description
1 polymer ?
#
loop_
_entity_poly.entity_id
_entity_poly.type
_entity_poly.pdbx_seq_one_letter_code
_entity_poly.pdbx_strand_id
1 'polypeptide(L)'
;MRIRGVVPDKARRFHVNLLCSEEEGAEAALHFNPRLDESTVVFNTKERGAWGQEERGHGLPFQRGQPFDVLLIATEEGFKVVNLKILEEIPKKIQKN
;
A
#
# COMPACT_ATOMS: atom_id res chain seq x y z
N MET A 1 10.58 -1.07 -5.68
CA MET A 1 10.37 -2.42 -5.10
C MET A 1 9.24 -3.12 -5.84
N ARG A 2 9.45 -4.35 -6.32
CA ARG A 2 8.41 -5.15 -7.00
C ARG A 2 7.94 -6.28 -6.08
N ILE A 3 6.63 -6.43 -5.93
CA ILE A 3 6.01 -7.42 -5.05
C ILE A 3 5.05 -8.26 -5.88
N ARG A 4 5.21 -9.58 -5.81
CA ARG A 4 4.33 -10.55 -6.46
C ARG A 4 3.79 -11.52 -5.42
N GLY A 5 2.52 -11.85 -5.53
CA GLY A 5 1.86 -12.77 -4.62
C GLY A 5 0.48 -13.16 -5.09
N VAL A 6 -0.23 -13.95 -4.28
CA VAL A 6 -1.62 -14.33 -4.49
C VAL A 6 -2.41 -13.87 -3.27
N VAL A 7 -3.55 -13.23 -3.49
CA VAL A 7 -4.46 -12.88 -2.39
C VAL A 7 -5.22 -14.14 -1.98
N PRO A 8 -5.14 -14.61 -0.72
CA PRO A 8 -5.89 -15.78 -0.27
C PRO A 8 -7.41 -15.61 -0.40
N ASP A 9 -8.14 -16.71 -0.60
CA ASP A 9 -9.60 -16.69 -0.81
C ASP A 9 -10.40 -16.08 0.33
N LYS A 10 -9.87 -16.15 1.56
CA LYS A 10 -10.52 -15.61 2.77
C LYS A 10 -9.87 -14.32 3.27
N ALA A 11 -8.99 -13.71 2.47
CA ALA A 11 -8.30 -12.50 2.87
C ALA A 11 -9.28 -11.34 3.07
N ARG A 12 -9.11 -10.65 4.19
CA ARG A 12 -9.79 -9.38 4.47
C ARG A 12 -8.93 -8.21 4.02
N ARG A 13 -7.65 -8.23 4.35
CA ARG A 13 -6.68 -7.18 4.03
C ARG A 13 -5.26 -7.74 4.06
N PHE A 14 -4.33 -7.01 3.44
CA PHE A 14 -2.90 -7.21 3.62
C PHE A 14 -2.21 -5.85 3.61
N HIS A 15 -0.95 -5.78 4.03
CA HIS A 15 -0.22 -4.52 4.00
C HIS A 15 1.24 -4.71 3.63
N VAL A 16 1.84 -3.61 3.16
CA VAL A 16 3.27 -3.46 2.96
C VAL A 16 3.68 -2.18 3.65
N ASN A 17 4.65 -2.27 4.55
CA ASN A 17 5.22 -1.12 5.22
C ASN A 17 6.64 -0.87 4.73
N LEU A 18 6.98 0.40 4.49
CA LEU A 18 8.36 0.85 4.45
C LEU A 18 8.68 1.51 5.78
N LEU A 19 9.34 0.75 6.66
CA LEU A 19 9.68 1.19 8.01
C LEU A 19 11.00 1.97 8.01
N CYS A 20 11.10 2.95 8.89
CA CYS A 20 12.30 3.77 9.07
C CYS A 20 13.39 3.07 9.91
N SER A 21 13.04 2.01 10.64
CA SER A 21 13.96 1.18 11.41
C SER A 21 13.37 -0.22 11.66
N GLU A 22 14.15 -1.12 12.24
CA GLU A 22 13.73 -2.47 12.64
C GLU A 22 13.12 -2.51 14.06
N GLU A 23 13.06 -1.37 14.76
CA GLU A 23 12.57 -1.29 16.13
C GLU A 23 11.06 -1.57 16.21
N GLU A 24 10.63 -2.12 17.34
CA GLU A 24 9.20 -2.31 17.58
C GLU A 24 8.50 -0.94 17.65
N GLY A 25 7.46 -0.78 16.86
CA GLY A 25 6.72 0.47 16.79
C GLY A 25 7.33 1.53 15.88
N ALA A 26 8.39 1.20 15.11
CA ALA A 26 9.02 2.08 14.13
C ALA A 26 8.05 2.90 13.28
N GLU A 27 8.52 4.07 12.88
CA GLU A 27 7.82 4.93 11.92
C GLU A 27 7.66 4.23 10.58
N ALA A 28 6.56 4.54 9.89
CA ALA A 28 6.27 4.02 8.56
C ALA A 28 6.25 5.18 7.58
N ALA A 29 7.26 5.26 6.73
CA ALA A 29 7.31 6.21 5.61
C ALA A 29 6.21 5.90 4.57
N LEU A 30 5.76 4.64 4.50
CA LEU A 30 4.62 4.21 3.71
C LEU A 30 3.93 3.04 4.40
N HIS A 31 2.62 3.14 4.57
CA HIS A 31 1.71 2.03 4.83
C HIS A 31 0.78 1.88 3.64
N PHE A 32 1.00 0.83 2.84
CA PHE A 32 0.14 0.44 1.73
C PHE A 32 -0.76 -0.71 2.19
N ASN A 33 -2.07 -0.50 2.26
CA ASN A 33 -3.00 -1.44 2.85
C ASN A 33 -4.26 -1.67 2.00
N PRO A 34 -4.22 -2.60 1.04
CA PRO A 34 -5.42 -3.10 0.38
C PRO A 34 -6.38 -3.78 1.36
N ARG A 35 -7.62 -3.27 1.42
CA ARG A 35 -8.72 -3.76 2.25
C ARG A 35 -9.82 -4.32 1.37
N LEU A 36 -9.82 -5.65 1.21
CA LEU A 36 -10.80 -6.38 0.39
C LEU A 36 -12.19 -6.48 1.04
N ASP A 37 -12.28 -6.25 2.34
CA ASP A 37 -13.56 -6.15 3.07
C ASP A 37 -14.21 -4.75 2.95
N GLU A 38 -13.42 -3.72 2.67
CA GLU A 38 -13.87 -2.34 2.48
C GLU A 38 -13.84 -1.89 1.01
N SER A 39 -13.42 -2.77 0.09
CA SER A 39 -13.28 -2.49 -1.35
C SER A 39 -12.45 -1.24 -1.66
N THR A 40 -11.36 -1.03 -0.93
CA THR A 40 -10.48 0.14 -1.09
C THR A 40 -9.03 -0.20 -0.80
N VAL A 41 -8.12 0.68 -1.24
CA VAL A 41 -6.72 0.67 -0.83
C VAL A 41 -6.47 1.88 0.06
N VAL A 42 -5.98 1.65 1.27
CA VAL A 42 -5.57 2.71 2.19
C VAL A 42 -4.07 2.94 2.12
N PHE A 43 -3.72 4.21 2.19
CA PHE A 43 -2.37 4.75 2.23
C PHE A 43 -2.25 5.60 3.50
N ASN A 44 -1.13 5.47 4.21
CA ASN A 44 -0.87 6.31 5.38
C ASN A 44 0.64 6.40 5.67
N THR A 45 1.01 7.32 6.55
CA THR A 45 2.31 7.36 7.23
C THR A 45 2.11 7.15 8.73
N LYS A 46 3.16 6.70 9.42
CA LYS A 46 3.19 6.62 10.87
C LYS A 46 4.39 7.38 11.38
N GLU A 47 4.17 8.41 12.17
CA GLU A 47 5.20 9.29 12.71
C GLU A 47 4.98 9.45 14.20
N ARG A 48 6.08 9.41 14.98
CA ARG A 48 6.05 9.56 16.45
C ARG A 48 5.02 8.65 17.12
N GLY A 49 4.86 7.42 16.60
CA GLY A 49 3.94 6.43 17.12
C GLY A 49 2.48 6.57 16.66
N ALA A 50 2.10 7.64 15.95
CA ALA A 50 0.72 7.90 15.53
C ALA A 50 0.54 7.74 14.02
N TRP A 51 -0.62 7.23 13.62
CA TRP A 51 -1.03 7.20 12.21
C TRP A 51 -1.47 8.59 11.75
N GLY A 52 -1.06 8.99 10.55
CA GLY A 52 -1.52 10.20 9.90
C GLY A 52 -2.95 10.08 9.36
N GLN A 53 -3.32 11.05 8.54
CA GLN A 53 -4.60 11.03 7.82
C GLN A 53 -4.56 9.96 6.72
N GLU A 54 -5.54 9.06 6.73
CA GLU A 54 -5.63 8.02 5.70
C GLU A 54 -5.99 8.62 4.33
N GLU A 55 -5.17 8.30 3.34
CA GLU A 55 -5.47 8.48 1.93
C GLU A 55 -6.10 7.20 1.36
N ARG A 56 -7.08 7.35 0.47
CA ARG A 56 -7.81 6.22 -0.12
C ARG A 56 -7.72 6.24 -1.63
N GLY A 57 -7.25 5.13 -2.21
CA GLY A 57 -7.29 4.91 -3.65
C GLY A 57 -8.72 4.70 -4.15
N HIS A 58 -8.93 5.00 -5.44
CA HIS A 58 -10.20 4.70 -6.10
C HIS A 58 -10.25 3.21 -6.48
N GLY A 59 -11.23 2.50 -5.91
CA GLY A 59 -11.43 1.08 -6.16
C GLY A 59 -10.40 0.16 -5.49
N LEU A 60 -10.47 -1.11 -5.85
CA LEU A 60 -9.62 -2.16 -5.31
C LEU A 60 -9.11 -3.05 -6.46
N PRO A 61 -7.86 -2.88 -6.90
CA PRO A 61 -7.27 -3.67 -7.98
C PRO A 61 -6.73 -5.01 -7.46
N PHE A 62 -7.39 -5.61 -6.47
CA PHE A 62 -7.00 -6.87 -5.83
C PHE A 62 -8.23 -7.75 -5.67
N GLN A 63 -8.09 -9.02 -6.05
CA GLN A 63 -9.18 -9.99 -5.99
C GLN A 63 -8.73 -11.23 -5.22
N ARG A 64 -9.62 -11.74 -4.36
CA ARG A 64 -9.43 -13.01 -3.64
C ARG A 64 -9.19 -14.15 -4.62
N GLY A 65 -8.24 -15.02 -4.30
CA GLY A 65 -7.82 -16.13 -5.13
C GLY A 65 -6.97 -15.75 -6.35
N GLN A 66 -6.71 -14.46 -6.58
CA GLN A 66 -5.99 -14.00 -7.77
C GLN A 66 -4.56 -13.55 -7.46
N PRO A 67 -3.61 -13.81 -8.38
CA PRO A 67 -2.26 -13.26 -8.30
C PRO A 67 -2.25 -11.75 -8.58
N PHE A 68 -1.36 -11.04 -7.90
CA PHE A 68 -1.07 -9.62 -8.11
C PHE A 68 0.41 -9.37 -8.40
N ASP A 69 0.70 -8.24 -9.05
CA ASP A 69 2.06 -7.77 -9.34
C ASP A 69 2.10 -6.25 -9.16
N VAL A 70 2.74 -5.79 -8.10
CA VAL A 70 2.76 -4.39 -7.68
C VAL A 70 4.18 -3.85 -7.78
N LEU A 71 4.31 -2.67 -8.36
CA LEU A 71 5.54 -1.89 -8.34
C LEU A 71 5.35 -0.67 -7.45
N LEU A 72 6.14 -0.61 -6.38
CA LEU A 72 6.31 0.56 -5.53
C LEU A 72 7.53 1.35 -6.00
N ILE A 73 7.31 2.60 -6.42
CA ILE A 73 8.33 3.48 -6.98
C ILE A 73 8.50 4.67 -6.05
N ALA A 74 9.71 4.88 -5.54
CA ALA A 74 10.05 6.12 -4.85
C ALA A 74 10.40 7.18 -5.90
N THR A 75 9.80 8.36 -5.77
CA THR A 75 10.08 9.56 -6.57
C THR A 75 10.48 10.70 -5.65
N GLU A 76 10.89 11.83 -6.21
CA GLU A 76 11.15 13.05 -5.44
C GLU A 76 9.89 13.56 -4.72
N GLU A 77 8.72 13.34 -5.34
CA GLU A 77 7.42 13.81 -4.84
C GLU A 77 6.76 12.83 -3.86
N GLY A 78 7.33 11.63 -3.63
CA GLY A 78 6.71 10.62 -2.77
C GLY A 78 6.82 9.19 -3.28
N PHE A 79 5.75 8.41 -3.06
CA PHE A 79 5.64 7.03 -3.53
C PHE A 79 4.52 6.86 -4.57
N LYS A 80 4.82 6.16 -5.67
CA LYS A 80 3.82 5.69 -6.63
C LYS A 80 3.61 4.19 -6.48
N VAL A 81 2.36 3.75 -6.61
CA VAL A 81 1.98 2.33 -6.58
C VAL A 81 1.27 1.97 -7.87
N VAL A 82 1.85 1.04 -8.63
CA VAL A 82 1.31 0.61 -9.92
C VAL A 82 0.98 -0.87 -9.85
N ASN A 83 -0.24 -1.23 -10.22
CA ASN A 83 -0.59 -2.63 -10.44
C ASN A 83 -0.28 -3.00 -11.90
N LEU A 84 0.74 -3.83 -12.09
CA LEU A 84 1.25 -4.17 -13.42
C LEU A 84 0.31 -5.08 -14.23
N LYS A 85 -0.69 -5.71 -13.59
CA LYS A 85 -1.67 -6.55 -14.31
C LYS A 85 -2.71 -5.75 -15.07
N ILE A 86 -3.05 -4.56 -14.58
CA ILE A 86 -4.07 -3.70 -15.18
C ILE A 86 -3.47 -2.40 -15.74
N LEU A 87 -2.17 -2.18 -15.53
CA LEU A 87 -1.45 -0.95 -15.91
C LEU A 87 -2.10 0.33 -15.36
N GLU A 88 -2.91 0.22 -14.31
CA GLU A 88 -3.49 1.35 -13.61
C GLU A 88 -2.56 1.76 -12.46
N GLU A 89 -2.26 3.06 -12.40
CA GLU A 89 -1.73 3.67 -11.19
C GLU A 89 -2.83 3.62 -10.13
N ILE A 90 -2.52 3.09 -8.94
CA ILE A 90 -3.43 3.22 -7.81
C ILE A 90 -3.40 4.70 -7.42
N PRO A 91 -4.50 5.46 -7.55
CA PRO A 91 -4.41 6.91 -7.53
C PRO A 91 -3.85 7.47 -6.22
N LYS A 92 -2.76 8.22 -6.39
CA LYS A 92 -2.11 9.26 -5.55
C LYS A 92 -0.92 8.90 -4.65
N LYS A 93 -0.07 9.94 -4.57
CA LYS A 93 1.29 10.03 -4.04
C LYS A 93 1.23 10.31 -2.54
N ILE A 94 1.77 9.43 -1.71
CA ILE A 94 2.12 9.84 -0.35
C ILE A 94 3.36 10.72 -0.45
N GLN A 95 3.26 11.99 -0.05
CA GLN A 95 4.42 12.88 0.04
C GLN A 95 5.39 12.35 1.10
N LYS A 96 6.68 12.28 0.77
CA LYS A 96 7.71 12.11 1.79
C LYS A 96 7.78 13.41 2.60
N ASN A 97 7.54 13.32 3.89
CA ASN A 97 7.93 14.37 4.84
C ASN A 97 9.46 14.46 4.93
#